data_AF-A0A821W9L8-F1
#
_entry.id   AF-A0A821W9L8-F1
#
_cell.length_a   1.000
_cell.length_b   1.000
_cell.length_c   1.000
_cell.angle_alpha   90.00
_cell.angle_beta   90.00
_cell.angle_gamma   90.00
#
_symmetry.space_group_name_H-M   'P 1'
#
loop_
_entity.id
_entity.type
_entity.pdbx_description
1 polymer ?
#
loop_
_entity_poly.entity_id
_entity_poly.type
_entity_poly.pdbx_seq_one_letter_code
_entity_poly.pdbx_strand_id
1 'polypeptide(L)' 'TIGAAWGAKHSRGCTCAHFEHLTTKASFIIYNAHLDFPSQQARCHSIPILLSQIKENNDHIDNVIVTGNFNNWPEEVEGE' A
#
# COMPACT_ATOMS: atom_id res chain seq x y z
N THR A 1 16.98 11.66 6.34
CA THR A 1 15.76 11.67 7.18
C THR A 1 14.59 11.26 6.32
N ILE A 2 13.91 10.14 6.62
CA ILE A 2 12.66 9.80 5.91
C ILE A 2 11.57 10.72 6.50
N GLY A 3 11.57 11.97 6.03
CA GLY A 3 10.59 12.98 6.41
C GLY A 3 9.24 12.69 5.78
N ALA A 4 8.22 13.42 6.25
CA ALA A 4 6.91 13.36 5.63
C ALA A 4 6.99 13.93 4.20
N ALA A 5 6.53 13.15 3.22
CA ALA A 5 6.58 13.50 1.81
C ALA A 5 5.21 14.05 1.36
N TRP A 6 5.22 14.91 0.33
CA TRP A 6 4.01 15.46 -0.29
C TRP A 6 3.02 16.08 0.70
N GLY A 7 3.54 16.81 1.70
CA GLY A 7 2.72 17.50 2.70
C GLY A 7 2.08 16.59 3.74
N ALA A 8 2.46 15.31 3.82
CA ALA A 8 1.97 14.44 4.88
C ALA A 8 2.30 14.99 6.28
N LYS A 9 1.42 14.75 7.25
CA LYS A 9 1.64 15.20 8.63
C LYS A 9 2.60 14.29 9.39
N HIS A 10 2.59 13.01 9.04
CA HIS A 10 3.40 11.96 9.67
C HIS A 10 3.99 11.06 8.60
N SER A 11 5.18 10.50 8.88
CA SER A 11 5.75 9.46 8.03
C SER A 11 4.80 8.27 7.98
N ARG A 12 4.53 7.77 6.77
CA ARG A 12 3.68 6.61 6.53
C ARG A 12 4.54 5.43 6.08
N GLY A 13 4.05 4.23 6.38
CA GLY A 13 4.71 2.98 6.04
C GLY A 13 3.72 1.95 5.55
N CYS A 14 4.25 0.96 4.85
CA CYS A 14 3.54 -0.25 4.47
C CYS A 14 4.33 -1.45 5.00
N THR A 15 3.66 -2.37 5.67
CA THR A 15 4.25 -3.65 6.09
C THR A 15 3.78 -4.72 5.14
N CYS A 16 4.71 -5.57 4.69
CA CYS A 16 4.38 -6.72 3.86
C CYS A 16 4.85 -8.02 4.48
N ALA A 17 4.16 -9.11 4.16
CA ALA A 17 4.54 -10.45 4.56
C ALA A 17 4.10 -11.48 3.52
N HIS A 18 4.97 -12.45 3.26
CA HIS A 18 4.69 -13.61 2.42
C HIS A 18 4.22 -14.76 3.31
N PHE A 19 3.03 -15.28 3.02
CA PHE A 19 2.42 -16.38 3.76
C PHE A 19 2.23 -17.59 2.85
N GLU A 20 2.33 -18.78 3.45
CA GLU A 20 1.93 -20.05 2.87
C GLU A 20 0.75 -20.60 3.68
N HIS A 21 -0.34 -20.97 3.01
CA HIS A 21 -1.44 -21.66 3.65
C HIS A 21 -1.03 -23.09 4.02
N LEU A 22 -1.10 -23.45 5.31
CA LEU A 22 -0.51 -24.69 5.84
C LEU A 22 -1.03 -25.97 5.18
N THR A 23 -2.33 -26.02 4.82
CA THR A 23 -2.97 -27.20 4.23
C THR A 23 -2.82 -27.27 2.70
N THR A 24 -3.25 -26.23 1.98
CA THR A 24 -3.23 -26.19 0.51
C THR A 24 -1.86 -25.90 -0.08
N LYS A 25 -0.91 -25.40 0.72
CA LYS A 25 0.41 -24.93 0.28
C LYS A 25 0.37 -23.77 -0.71
N ALA A 26 -0.79 -23.11 -0.83
CA ALA A 26 -0.92 -21.91 -1.65
C ALA A 26 -0.22 -20.73 -0.95
N SER A 27 0.57 -19.99 -1.72
CA SER A 27 1.26 -18.79 -1.24
C SER A 27 0.50 -17.52 -1.61
N PHE A 28 0.54 -16.54 -0.73
CA PHE A 28 0.02 -15.19 -0.97
C PHE A 28 0.84 -14.16 -0.21
N ILE A 29 0.81 -12.93 -0.69
CA ILE A 29 1.50 -11.81 -0.07
C ILE A 29 0.48 -10.78 0.36
N ILE A 30 0.57 -10.34 1.61
CA ILE A 30 -0.28 -9.27 2.13
C ILE A 30 0.56 -8.01 2.33
N TYR A 31 0.02 -6.89 1.87
CA TYR A 31 0.51 -5.54 2.12
C TYR A 31 -0.51 -4.81 2.97
N ASN A 32 -0.08 -4.25 4.11
CA ASN A 32 -0.93 -3.44 4.97
C ASN A 32 -0.40 -2.01 5.05
N ALA A 33 -1.21 -1.05 4.61
CA ALA A 33 -0.85 0.37 4.56
C ALA A 33 -1.75 1.24 5.46
N HIS A 34 -1.22 2.38 5.91
CA HIS A 34 -2.01 3.44 6.52
C HIS A 34 -1.62 4.76 5.86
N LEU A 35 -2.46 5.25 4.95
CA LEU A 35 -2.17 6.45 4.17
C LEU A 35 -2.43 7.72 4.98
N ASP A 36 -1.95 8.84 4.48
CA ASP A 36 -2.10 10.10 5.18
C ASP A 36 -3.55 10.63 5.11
N PHE A 37 -4.06 11.07 6.25
CA PHE A 37 -5.40 11.66 6.35
C PHE A 37 -5.43 13.11 5.82
N PRO A 38 -4.56 14.04 6.28
CA PRO A 38 -4.68 15.44 5.86
C PRO A 38 -4.20 15.73 4.43
N SER A 39 -3.22 15.00 3.90
CA SER A 39 -2.69 15.28 2.56
C SER A 39 -3.24 14.34 1.48
N GLN A 40 -4.13 14.88 0.63
CA GLN A 40 -4.57 14.24 -0.61
C GLN A 40 -3.37 13.94 -1.52
N GLN A 41 -2.48 14.91 -1.73
CA GLN A 41 -1.29 14.73 -2.57
C GLN A 41 -0.42 13.54 -2.10
N ALA A 42 -0.28 13.36 -0.79
CA ALA A 42 0.44 12.21 -0.25
C ALA A 42 -0.27 10.89 -0.56
N ARG A 43 -1.60 10.82 -0.53
CA ARG A 43 -2.36 9.63 -0.94
C ARG A 43 -2.23 9.36 -2.43
N CYS A 44 -2.39 10.39 -3.28
CA CYS A 44 -2.19 10.30 -4.74
C CYS A 44 -0.84 9.68 -5.11
N HIS A 45 0.25 10.04 -4.40
CA HIS A 45 1.58 9.49 -4.67
C HIS A 45 1.83 8.14 -3.98
N SER A 46 1.22 7.87 -2.82
CA SER A 46 1.46 6.64 -2.07
C SER A 46 0.95 5.39 -2.78
N ILE A 47 -0.22 5.47 -3.44
CA ILE A 47 -0.80 4.33 -4.15
C ILE A 47 0.10 3.86 -5.32
N PRO A 48 0.54 4.73 -6.25
CA PRO A 48 1.49 4.35 -7.29
C PRO A 48 2.79 3.74 -6.75
N ILE A 49 3.34 4.29 -5.66
CA ILE A 49 4.56 3.76 -5.03
C ILE A 49 4.32 2.36 -4.46
N LEU A 50 3.18 2.14 -3.80
CA LEU A 50 2.81 0.80 -3.31
C LEU A 50 2.70 -0.19 -4.47
N LEU A 51 2.02 0.20 -5.56
CA LEU A 51 1.85 -0.65 -6.74
C LEU A 51 3.18 -0.95 -7.43
N SER A 52 4.11 0.03 -7.52
CA SER A 52 5.43 -0.21 -8.08
C SER A 52 6.24 -1.17 -7.21
N GLN A 53 6.20 -1.03 -5.89
CA GLN A 53 6.83 -1.95 -4.94
C GLN A 53 6.24 -3.36 -5.02
N ILE A 54 4.93 -3.51 -5.21
CA ILE A 54 4.31 -4.83 -5.42
C ILE A 54 4.82 -5.44 -6.74
N LYS A 55 4.95 -4.65 -7.81
CA LYS A 55 5.42 -5.16 -9.10
C LYS A 55 6.91 -5.51 -9.10
N GLU A 56 7.73 -4.73 -8.41
CA GLU A 56 9.18 -4.92 -8.35
C GLU A 56 9.59 -6.09 -7.45
N ASN A 57 8.86 -6.32 -6.36
CA ASN A 57 9.23 -7.33 -5.37
C ASN A 57 8.66 -8.72 -5.64
N ASN A 58 7.82 -8.89 -6.68
CA ASN A 58 7.11 -10.13 -6.96
C ASN A 58 7.27 -10.54 -8.43
N ASP A 59 8.07 -11.58 -8.68
CA ASP A 59 8.29 -12.14 -10.02
C ASP A 59 7.00 -12.73 -10.62
N HIS A 60 6.06 -13.15 -9.78
CA HIS A 60 4.73 -13.66 -10.12
C HIS A 60 3.67 -13.04 -9.21
N ILE A 61 2.65 -12.36 -9.77
CA ILE A 61 1.64 -11.54 -9.06
C ILE A 61 0.41 -12.39 -8.67
N ASP A 62 0.56 -13.69 -8.47
CA ASP A 62 -0.61 -14.57 -8.59
C ASP A 62 -1.58 -14.43 -7.40
N ASN A 63 -1.13 -14.00 -6.21
CA ASN A 63 -2.00 -13.78 -5.05
C ASN A 63 -1.49 -12.64 -4.15
N VAL A 64 -1.80 -11.39 -4.50
CA VAL A 64 -1.51 -10.21 -3.68
C VAL A 64 -2.78 -9.67 -3.04
N ILE A 65 -2.73 -9.43 -1.73
CA ILE A 65 -3.80 -8.80 -0.97
C ILE A 65 -3.29 -7.47 -0.44
N VAL A 66 -4.03 -6.39 -0.70
CA VAL A 66 -3.73 -5.07 -0.15
C VAL A 66 -4.83 -4.70 0.84
N THR A 67 -4.44 -4.43 2.08
CA THR A 67 -5.32 -3.98 3.15
C THR A 67 -4.84 -2.66 3.71
N GLY A 68 -5.70 -1.97 4.45
CA GLY A 68 -5.27 -0.79 5.17
C GLY A 68 -6.37 0.19 5.50
N ASN A 69 -5.97 1.26 6.19
CA ASN A 69 -6.75 2.48 6.25
C ASN A 69 -6.20 3.45 5.20
N PHE A 70 -6.93 3.59 4.09
CA PHE A 70 -6.53 4.48 2.99
C PHE A 70 -6.90 5.95 3.23
N ASN A 71 -7.69 6.27 4.27
CA ASN A 71 -8.20 7.62 4.52
C ASN A 71 -8.80 8.30 3.28
N ASN A 72 -9.42 7.50 2.40
CA ASN A 72 -10.12 7.93 1.21
C ASN A 72 -11.37 7.06 1.05
N TRP A 73 -12.49 7.68 0.68
CA TRP A 73 -13.70 6.94 0.37
C TRP A 73 -13.63 6.35 -1.04
N PRO A 74 -14.35 5.24 -1.34
CA PRO A 74 -14.32 4.62 -2.67
C PRO A 74 -14.78 5.55 -3.81
N GLU A 75 -15.63 6.52 -3.47
CA GLU A 75 -16.20 7.49 -4.41
C GLU A 75 -15.25 8.68 -4.69
N GLU A 76 -14.22 8.87 -3.86
CA GLU A 76 -13.30 10.01 -3.95
C GLU A 76 -12.19 9.70 -4.95
N VAL A 77 -12.14 10.48 -6.03
CA VAL A 77 -11.05 10.43 -7.02
C VAL A 77 -9.90 11.31 -6.54
N GLU A 78 -8.79 10.65 -6.23
CA GLU A 78 -7.55 11.30 -5.83
C GLU A 78 -6.87 11.93 -7.08
N GLY A 79 -6.71 13.26 -7.09
CA GLY A 79 -5.97 13.97 -8.14
C GLY A 79 -6.81 14.76 -9.17
N GLU A 80 -8.10 14.98 -8.91
CA GLU A 80 -8.89 16.04 -9.55
C GLU A 80 -8.74 17.40 -8.84
#